data_AF-A0A6I2LVQ4-F1
#
_entry.id   AF-A0A6I2LVQ4-F1
#
_cell.length_a   1.000
_cell.length_b   1.000
_cell.length_c   1.000
_cell.angle_alpha   90.00
_cell.angle_beta   90.00
_cell.angle_gamma   90.00
#
_symmetry.space_group_name_H-M   'P 1'
#
loop_
_entity.id
_entity.type
_entity.pdbx_description
1 polymer ?
#
loop_
_entity_poly.entity_id
_entity_poly.type
_entity_poly.pdbx_seq_one_letter_code
_entity_poly.pdbx_strand_id
1 'polypeptide(L)'
;MRVGVLCLVVALAGCAEKTVTEMGYEERLELAGEIINRCKAIGLKDNTPELSHCVEAEADKEVYGREIARERARRMGMAISTSMQSYGDSMQQQAAISRARQVQCTHTPGYGGTITTNCY
;
A
#
# COMPACT_ATOMS: atom_id res chain seq x y z
N MET A 1 19.96 -10.46 -12.41
CA MET A 1 19.04 -9.29 -12.52
C MET A 1 17.62 -9.69 -12.11
N ARG A 2 17.36 -9.94 -10.82
CA ARG A 2 16.01 -10.33 -10.33
C ARG A 2 15.65 -9.69 -8.97
N VAL A 3 16.33 -8.60 -8.60
CA VAL A 3 16.14 -7.90 -7.31
C VAL A 3 15.49 -6.51 -7.49
N GLY A 4 15.33 -6.02 -8.73
CA GLY A 4 14.87 -4.66 -9.00
C GLY A 4 13.35 -4.43 -9.08
N VAL A 5 12.51 -5.48 -9.01
CA VAL A 5 11.07 -5.36 -9.28
C VAL A 5 10.22 -5.16 -8.01
N LEU A 6 10.76 -5.47 -6.83
CA LEU A 6 9.98 -5.43 -5.59
C LEU A 6 9.85 -4.04 -4.95
N CYS A 7 10.70 -3.06 -5.32
CA CYS A 7 10.64 -1.70 -4.78
C CYS A 7 9.60 -0.78 -5.45
N LEU A 8 9.05 -1.12 -6.62
CA LEU A 8 8.18 -0.19 -7.36
C LEU A 8 6.73 -0.18 -6.85
N VAL A 9 6.30 -1.20 -6.10
CA VAL A 9 4.89 -1.37 -5.69
C VAL A 9 4.51 -0.45 -4.51
N VAL A 10 5.49 0.03 -3.73
CA VAL A 10 5.24 0.92 -2.57
C VAL A 10 4.95 2.36 -2.99
N ALA A 11 5.39 2.77 -4.18
CA ALA A 11 5.23 4.16 -4.65
C ALA A 11 3.79 4.51 -5.09
N LEU A 12 2.94 3.53 -5.43
CA LEU A 12 1.55 3.79 -5.85
C LEU A 12 0.56 3.94 -4.69
N ALA A 13 0.95 3.63 -3.45
CA ALA A 13 0.07 3.82 -2.28
C ALA A 13 0.01 5.28 -1.80
N GLY A 14 0.80 6.18 -2.39
CA GLY A 14 0.99 7.56 -1.95
C GLY A 14 0.24 8.63 -2.76
N CYS A 15 -0.44 8.29 -3.85
CA CYS A 15 -1.35 9.23 -4.53
C CYS A 15 -2.65 9.31 -3.75
N ALA A 16 -2.57 9.89 -2.55
CA ALA A 16 -3.72 10.22 -1.73
C ALA A 16 -4.67 11.09 -2.56
N GLU A 17 -5.77 10.51 -3.03
CA GLU A 17 -6.90 11.25 -3.56
C GLU A 17 -7.34 12.22 -2.46
N LYS A 18 -7.10 13.52 -2.68
CA LYS A 18 -7.65 14.57 -1.81
C LYS A 18 -9.15 14.35 -1.70
N THR A 19 -9.69 14.45 -0.49
CA THR A 19 -11.14 14.41 -0.31
C THR A 19 -11.77 15.67 -0.93
N VAL A 20 -13.05 15.62 -1.30
CA VAL A 20 -13.74 16.77 -1.93
C VAL A 20 -13.63 18.05 -1.09
N THR A 21 -13.54 17.90 0.23
CA THR A 21 -13.33 18.98 1.21
C THR A 21 -11.92 19.58 1.20
N GLU A 22 -10.92 18.82 0.76
CA GLU A 22 -9.49 19.20 0.69
C GLU A 22 -9.12 19.77 -0.69
N MET A 23 -10.02 19.72 -1.67
CA MET A 23 -9.83 20.27 -3.01
C MET A 23 -10.00 21.80 -3.05
N GLY A 24 -9.16 22.46 -3.86
CA GLY A 24 -9.32 23.88 -4.22
C GLY A 24 -10.61 24.14 -5.00
N TYR A 25 -11.01 25.42 -5.12
CA TYR A 25 -12.21 25.79 -5.87
C TYR A 25 -12.14 25.36 -7.35
N GLU A 26 -10.96 25.50 -7.97
CA GLU A 26 -10.72 25.11 -9.37
C GLU A 26 -10.82 23.59 -9.57
N GLU A 27 -10.22 22.80 -8.68
CA GLU A 27 -10.29 21.32 -8.71
C GLU A 27 -11.74 20.83 -8.54
N ARG A 28 -12.57 21.52 -7.75
CA ARG A 28 -14.00 21.18 -7.61
C ARG A 28 -14.80 21.52 -8.85
N LEU A 29 -14.48 22.60 -9.54
CA LEU A 29 -15.11 22.99 -10.81
C LEU A 29 -14.79 21.98 -11.91
N GLU A 30 -13.54 21.53 -11.98
CA GLU A 30 -13.11 20.49 -12.92
C GLU A 30 -13.85 19.17 -12.66
N LEU A 31 -13.91 18.73 -11.39
CA LEU A 31 -14.66 17.52 -11.01
C LEU A 31 -16.15 17.64 -11.34
N ALA A 32 -16.76 18.79 -11.07
CA ALA A 32 -18.16 19.04 -11.41
C ALA A 32 -18.41 18.97 -12.92
N GLY A 33 -17.49 19.53 -13.72
CA GLY A 33 -17.53 19.44 -15.18
C GLY A 33 -17.44 18.00 -15.67
N GLU A 34 -16.57 17.19 -15.06
CA GLU A 34 -16.42 15.77 -15.36
C GLU A 34 -17.70 14.98 -15.05
N ILE A 35 -18.30 15.20 -13.87
CA ILE A 35 -19.55 14.56 -13.46
C ILE A 35 -20.69 14.88 -14.44
N ILE A 36 -20.84 16.14 -14.82
CA ILE A 36 -21.84 16.57 -15.81
C ILE A 36 -21.60 15.87 -17.15
N ASN A 37 -20.34 15.77 -17.60
CA ASN A 37 -19.99 15.09 -18.84
C ASN A 37 -20.33 13.59 -18.79
N ARG A 38 -20.13 12.91 -17.65
CA ARG A 38 -20.54 11.51 -17.46
C ARG A 38 -22.06 11.35 -17.59
N CYS A 39 -22.84 12.23 -16.97
CA CYS A 39 -24.29 12.20 -17.10
C CYS A 39 -24.78 12.50 -18.52
N LYS A 40 -24.13 13.43 -19.22
CA LYS A 40 -24.41 13.71 -20.64
C LYS A 40 -24.05 12.54 -21.55
N ALA A 41 -22.98 11.81 -21.25
CA ALA A 41 -22.58 10.62 -22.01
C ALA A 41 -23.63 9.50 -21.97
N ILE A 42 -24.49 9.48 -20.94
CA ILE A 42 -25.64 8.57 -20.83
C ILE A 42 -26.85 9.07 -21.66
N GLY A 43 -26.76 10.25 -22.27
CA GLY A 43 -27.78 10.82 -23.15
C GLY A 43 -28.73 11.80 -22.44
N LEU A 44 -28.42 12.21 -21.21
CA LEU A 44 -29.22 13.20 -20.48
C LEU A 44 -29.01 14.60 -21.08
N LYS A 45 -30.13 15.30 -21.33
CA LYS A 45 -30.13 16.65 -21.90
C LYS A 45 -29.92 17.70 -20.82
N ASP A 46 -29.33 18.82 -21.23
CA ASP A 46 -29.22 20.01 -20.38
C ASP A 46 -30.58 20.51 -19.90
N ASN A 47 -30.63 21.01 -18.66
CA ASN A 47 -31.83 21.56 -18.00
C ASN A 47 -32.98 20.57 -17.80
N THR A 48 -32.68 19.27 -17.73
CA THR A 48 -33.66 18.24 -17.37
C THR A 48 -33.54 17.89 -15.88
N PRO A 49 -34.65 17.63 -15.16
CA PRO A 49 -34.58 17.17 -13.76
C PRO A 49 -33.82 15.84 -13.63
N GLU A 50 -33.82 15.02 -14.68
CA GLU A 50 -33.06 13.77 -14.75
C GLU A 50 -31.54 14.02 -14.74
N LEU A 51 -31.08 15.12 -15.35
CA LEU A 51 -29.66 15.51 -15.28
C LEU A 51 -29.26 15.89 -13.86
N SER A 52 -30.08 16.68 -13.14
CA SER A 52 -29.78 17.04 -11.75
C SER A 52 -29.70 15.82 -10.84
N HIS A 53 -30.62 14.86 -11.00
CA HIS A 53 -30.58 13.62 -10.23
C HIS A 53 -29.37 12.75 -10.56
N CYS A 54 -28.95 12.70 -11.82
CA CYS A 54 -27.73 12.00 -12.19
C CYS A 54 -26.49 12.66 -11.58
N VAL A 55 -26.39 13.98 -11.67
CA VAL A 55 -25.25 14.74 -11.14
C VAL A 55 -25.14 14.57 -9.63
N GLU A 56 -26.26 14.62 -8.90
CA GLU A 56 -26.30 14.38 -7.46
C GLU A 56 -25.84 12.95 -7.12
N ALA A 57 -26.38 11.94 -7.81
CA ALA A 57 -25.99 10.55 -7.58
C ALA A 57 -24.50 10.28 -7.90
N GLU A 58 -23.95 10.88 -8.94
CA GLU A 58 -22.54 10.75 -9.30
C GLU A 58 -21.63 11.55 -8.34
N ALA A 59 -22.07 12.71 -7.86
CA ALA A 59 -21.36 13.46 -6.83
C ALA A 59 -21.27 12.68 -5.52
N ASP A 60 -22.38 12.07 -5.08
CA ASP A 60 -22.41 11.24 -3.88
C ASP A 60 -21.50 10.01 -4.01
N LYS A 61 -21.52 9.35 -5.18
CA LYS A 61 -20.60 8.25 -5.47
C LYS A 61 -19.14 8.69 -5.37
N GLU A 62 -18.79 9.88 -5.87
CA GLU A 62 -17.40 10.36 -5.79
C GLU A 62 -16.98 10.72 -4.36
N VAL A 63 -17.86 11.35 -3.59
CA VAL A 63 -17.59 11.60 -2.16
C VAL A 63 -17.37 10.28 -1.43
N TYR A 64 -18.29 9.33 -1.60
CA TYR A 64 -18.21 8.03 -0.93
C TYR A 64 -17.02 7.19 -1.39
N GLY A 65 -16.71 7.20 -2.69
CA GLY A 65 -15.56 6.50 -3.25
C GLY A 65 -14.24 6.99 -2.65
N ARG A 66 -14.07 8.31 -2.55
CA ARG A 66 -12.88 8.93 -1.94
C ARG A 66 -12.79 8.67 -0.44
N GLU A 67 -13.92 8.66 0.27
CA GLU A 67 -13.96 8.30 1.69
C GLU A 67 -13.54 6.84 1.92
N ILE A 68 -14.05 5.90 1.12
CA ILE A 68 -13.64 4.49 1.18
C ILE A 68 -12.15 4.35 0.86
N ALA A 69 -11.66 5.04 -0.17
CA ALA A 69 -10.24 4.99 -0.53
C ALA A 69 -9.36 5.47 0.63
N ARG A 70 -9.74 6.57 1.29
CA ARG A 70 -9.07 7.08 2.48
C ARG A 70 -9.10 6.08 3.63
N GLU A 71 -10.25 5.47 3.90
CA GLU A 71 -10.38 4.48 4.96
C GLU A 71 -9.57 3.21 4.66
N ARG A 72 -9.57 2.76 3.41
CA ARG A 72 -8.76 1.63 2.95
C ARG A 72 -7.27 1.91 3.12
N ALA A 73 -6.81 3.11 2.77
CA ALA A 73 -5.42 3.52 3.00
C ALA A 73 -5.06 3.51 4.51
N ARG A 74 -5.95 4.01 5.38
CA ARG A 74 -5.77 3.94 6.84
C ARG A 74 -5.70 2.50 7.35
N ARG A 75 -6.62 1.63 6.91
CA ARG A 75 -6.65 0.21 7.29
C ARG A 75 -5.39 -0.52 6.80
N MET A 76 -4.93 -0.22 5.58
CA MET A 76 -3.69 -0.77 5.05
C MET A 76 -2.47 -0.30 5.85
N GLY A 77 -2.41 0.98 6.25
CA GLY A 77 -1.35 1.49 7.13
C GLY A 77 -1.30 0.76 8.47
N MET A 78 -2.45 0.48 9.08
CA MET A 78 -2.53 -0.32 10.31
C MET A 78 -2.16 -1.80 10.09
N ALA A 79 -2.53 -2.38 8.95
CA ALA A 79 -2.14 -3.76 8.62
C ALA A 79 -0.63 -3.88 8.39
N ILE A 80 -0.02 -2.89 7.74
CA ILE A 80 1.43 -2.84 7.54
C ILE A 80 2.14 -2.68 8.89
N SER A 81 1.68 -1.78 9.77
CA SER A 81 2.32 -1.58 11.07
C SER A 81 2.25 -2.83 11.95
N THR A 82 1.11 -3.52 11.98
CA THR A 82 0.97 -4.79 12.71
C THR A 82 1.81 -5.91 12.09
N SER A 83 1.93 -5.96 10.77
CA SER A 83 2.82 -6.92 10.09
C SER A 83 4.31 -6.65 10.34
N MET A 84 4.72 -5.38 10.45
CA MET A 84 6.11 -5.04 10.80
C MET A 84 6.43 -5.36 12.26
N GLN A 85 5.48 -5.18 13.18
CA GLN A 85 5.67 -5.57 14.58
C GLN A 85 5.85 -7.09 14.72
N SER A 86 4.99 -7.89 14.08
CA SER A 86 5.14 -9.35 14.11
C SER A 86 6.40 -9.85 13.39
N TYR A 87 6.83 -9.15 12.33
CA TYR A 87 8.13 -9.42 11.71
C TYR A 87 9.30 -9.12 12.66
N GLY A 88 9.27 -7.99 13.36
CA GLY A 88 10.28 -7.65 14.37
C GLY A 88 10.37 -8.68 15.49
N ASP A 89 9.23 -9.12 16.02
CA ASP A 89 9.15 -10.11 17.10
C ASP A 89 9.68 -11.48 16.67
N SER A 90 9.33 -11.93 15.45
CA SER A 90 9.84 -13.19 14.91
C SER A 90 11.34 -13.12 14.60
N MET A 91 11.84 -11.98 14.10
CA MET A 91 13.28 -11.79 13.88
C MET A 91 14.06 -11.75 15.20
N GLN A 92 13.50 -11.14 16.25
CA GLN A 92 14.09 -11.12 17.57
C GLN A 92 14.11 -12.51 18.21
N GLN A 93 13.04 -13.30 18.06
CA GLN A 93 13.03 -14.71 18.47
C GLN A 93 14.05 -15.53 17.70
N GLN A 94 14.18 -15.31 16.39
CA GLN A 94 15.12 -16.06 15.57
C GLN A 94 16.58 -15.68 15.89
N ALA A 95 16.84 -14.40 16.17
CA ALA A 95 18.13 -13.92 16.68
C ALA A 95 18.46 -14.47 18.08
N ALA A 96 17.45 -14.60 18.95
CA ALA A 96 17.62 -15.22 20.27
C ALA A 96 17.93 -16.72 20.17
N ILE A 97 17.25 -17.45 19.28
CA ILE A 97 17.51 -18.89 19.05
C ILE A 97 18.89 -19.13 18.43
N SER A 98 19.31 -18.27 17.49
CA SER A 98 20.64 -18.39 16.86
C SER A 98 21.78 -17.94 17.78
N ARG A 99 21.53 -17.07 18.77
CA ARG A 99 22.47 -16.82 19.88
C ARG A 99 22.53 -17.97 20.89
N ALA A 100 21.41 -18.67 21.12
CA ALA A 100 21.36 -19.82 22.03
C ALA A 100 22.02 -21.08 21.45
N ARG A 101 22.16 -21.19 20.12
CA ARG A 101 22.90 -22.25 19.42
C ARG A 101 24.15 -21.70 18.74
N GLN A 102 25.09 -21.17 19.51
CA GLN A 102 26.45 -20.98 18.99
C GLN A 102 27.12 -22.35 18.92
N VAL A 103 27.10 -22.96 17.73
CA VAL A 103 27.90 -24.16 17.44
C VAL A 103 29.36 -23.72 17.36
N GLN A 104 30.20 -24.22 18.26
CA GLN A 104 31.63 -23.92 18.23
C GLN A 104 32.32 -24.90 17.28
N CYS A 105 32.82 -24.37 16.17
CA CYS A 105 33.64 -25.14 15.25
C CYS A 105 35.12 -24.89 15.55
N THR A 106 35.87 -25.95 15.83
CA THR A 106 37.33 -25.94 15.89
C THR A 106 37.89 -26.54 14.62
N HIS A 107 38.81 -25.81 13.99
CA HIS A 107 39.58 -26.29 12.84
C HIS A 107 40.92 -26.80 13.32
N THR A 108 41.22 -28.08 13.05
CA THR A 108 42.54 -28.66 13.30
C THR A 108 43.20 -29.00 11.97
N PRO A 109 44.34 -28.37 11.64
CA PRO A 109 45.07 -28.69 10.42
C PRO A 109 45.70 -30.08 10.53
N GLY A 110 45.44 -30.93 9.52
CA GLY A 110 46.00 -32.28 9.38
C GLY A 110 47.21 -32.31 8.43
N TYR A 111 48.01 -33.38 8.54
CA TYR A 111 49.22 -33.56 7.72
C TYR A 111 48.85 -33.86 6.26
N GLY A 112 49.43 -33.12 5.31
CA GLY A 112 49.14 -33.27 3.87
C GLY A 112 48.10 -32.30 3.30
N GLY A 113 47.73 -31.24 4.02
CA GLY A 113 46.88 -30.16 3.49
C GLY A 113 45.37 -30.35 3.70
N THR A 114 44.97 -31.38 4.46
CA THR A 114 43.58 -31.58 4.87
C THR A 114 43.27 -30.79 6.14
N ILE A 115 42.13 -30.09 6.17
CA ILE A 115 41.65 -29.38 7.36
C ILE A 115 40.43 -30.13 7.88
N THR A 116 40.52 -30.64 9.12
CA THR A 116 39.38 -31.28 9.76
C THR A 116 38.66 -30.25 10.62
N THR A 117 37.37 -30.07 10.36
CA THR A 117 36.52 -29.15 11.11
C THR A 117 35.55 -29.95 11.95
N ASN A 118 35.63 -29.83 13.27
CA ASN A 118 34.66 -30.42 14.19
C ASN A 118 33.82 -29.31 14.81
N CYS A 119 32.50 -29.46 14.74
CA CYS A 119 31.52 -28.52 15.25
C CYS A 119 30.70 -29.21 16.33
N TYR A 120 30.64 -28.63 17.54
CA TYR A 120 29.85 -29.12 18.67
C TYR A 120 29.00 -28.02 19.29
#